data_AF-A0A433SDZ8-F1
#
_entry.id   AF-A0A433SDZ8-F1
#
_cell.length_a   1.000
_cell.length_b   1.000
_cell.length_c   1.000
_cell.angle_alpha   90.00
_cell.angle_beta   90.00
_cell.angle_gamma   90.00
#
_symmetry.space_group_name_H-M   'P 1'
#
loop_
_entity.id
_entity.type
_entity.pdbx_description
1 polymer ?
#
loop_
_entity_poly.entity_id
_entity_poly.type
_entity_poly.pdbx_seq_one_letter_code
_entity_poly.pdbx_strand_id
1 'polypeptide(L)'
;MTCWRAMLRLISDKRPKGLYMQKEQWSLKRKTQRAGFTLVEILVAIVILGIGAIAVLGLQVAAVKSSIDAKYQSTALQLASDLSAMMRGNPTVASMNSSSNPYLINKNNTTPDAVSSGSGLASQGSASAIAVADIKQWYARAYETLPAAKVVVCFDANPYDSAGVPRWECSGSGATPYIKIGWSLRRGNSALDQKVPGVVIPVGVCNPLDANATAACVSGIAATP
;
A
#
# COMPACT_ATOMS: atom_id res chain seq x y z
N MET A 1 -36.50 10.16 -4.55
CA MET A 1 -37.16 10.53 -3.27
C MET A 1 -38.68 10.27 -3.22
N THR A 2 -39.29 9.69 -4.26
CA THR A 2 -40.76 9.51 -4.35
C THR A 2 -41.28 8.13 -3.91
N CYS A 3 -40.42 7.14 -3.69
CA CYS A 3 -40.83 5.78 -3.31
C CYS A 3 -41.29 5.66 -1.83
N TRP A 4 -40.69 6.44 -0.92
CA TRP A 4 -41.00 6.39 0.52
C TRP A 4 -42.41 6.89 0.86
N ARG A 5 -42.95 7.84 0.08
CA ARG A 5 -44.32 8.36 0.29
C ARG A 5 -45.41 7.38 -0.11
N ALA A 6 -45.12 6.43 -1.01
CA ALA A 6 -46.07 5.39 -1.42
C ALA A 6 -46.22 4.29 -0.36
N MET A 7 -45.13 3.97 0.36
CA MET A 7 -45.13 2.89 1.37
C MET A 7 -45.91 3.25 2.65
N LEU A 8 -46.02 4.54 3.00
CA LEU A 8 -46.79 5.00 4.16
C LEU A 8 -48.31 4.99 3.95
N ARG A 9 -48.81 4.88 2.72
CA ARG A 9 -50.26 4.82 2.46
C ARG A 9 -50.85 3.41 2.57
N LEU A 10 -50.03 2.36 2.56
CA LEU A 10 -50.51 0.97 2.64
C LEU A 10 -50.70 0.44 4.07
N ILE A 11 -50.31 1.20 5.09
CA ILE A 11 -50.44 0.80 6.51
C ILE A 11 -51.69 1.39 7.19
N SER A 12 -52.42 2.30 6.54
CA SER A 12 -53.48 3.08 7.21
C SER A 12 -54.88 2.46 7.22
N ASP A 13 -55.14 1.32 6.57
CA ASP A 13 -56.53 0.90 6.31
C ASP A 13 -56.90 -0.52 6.73
N LYS A 14 -56.72 -0.85 8.02
CA LYS A 14 -57.48 -1.93 8.66
C LYS A 14 -57.90 -1.56 10.07
N ARG A 15 -59.00 -0.81 10.19
CA ARG A 15 -59.81 -0.85 11.41
C ARG A 15 -60.87 -1.95 11.28
N PRO A 16 -60.81 -3.05 12.04
CA PRO A 16 -61.90 -4.01 12.07
C PRO A 16 -63.13 -3.35 12.74
N LYS A 17 -64.25 -3.37 12.01
CA LYS A 17 -65.58 -2.98 12.51
C LYS A 17 -66.23 -4.19 13.17
N GLY A 18 -66.86 -3.97 14.32
CA GLY A 18 -67.97 -4.79 14.79
C GLY A 18 -67.61 -5.88 15.80
N LEU A 19 -68.03 -5.65 17.04
CA LEU A 19 -68.18 -6.64 18.11
C LEU A 19 -69.19 -7.73 17.70
N TYR A 20 -68.84 -9.00 17.95
CA TYR A 20 -69.82 -9.98 18.41
C TYR A 20 -69.29 -10.65 19.69
N MET A 21 -70.12 -10.57 20.74
CA MET A 21 -69.95 -11.31 22.00
C MET A 21 -69.98 -12.82 21.72
N GLN A 22 -68.83 -13.49 21.83
CA GLN A 22 -68.78 -14.90 22.20
C GLN A 22 -68.46 -15.01 23.69
N LYS A 23 -69.43 -15.49 24.47
CA LYS A 23 -69.22 -15.96 25.84
C LYS A 23 -68.57 -17.34 25.77
N GLU A 24 -67.27 -17.39 25.44
CA GLU A 24 -66.51 -18.62 25.68
C GLU A 24 -66.19 -18.72 27.17
N GLN A 25 -66.64 -19.82 27.77
CA GLN A 25 -66.44 -20.14 29.16
C GLN A 25 -64.99 -20.57 29.36
N TRP A 26 -64.13 -19.62 29.74
CA TRP A 26 -62.73 -19.89 30.06
C TRP A 26 -62.65 -20.65 31.38
N SER A 27 -62.55 -21.98 31.31
CA SER A 27 -62.02 -22.80 32.38
C SER A 27 -60.62 -22.28 32.73
N LEU A 28 -60.51 -21.57 33.86
CA LEU A 28 -59.25 -21.05 34.38
C LEU A 28 -58.34 -22.22 34.82
N LYS A 29 -57.61 -22.80 33.87
CA LYS A 29 -56.42 -23.59 34.20
C LYS A 29 -55.49 -22.69 35.00
N ARG A 30 -55.23 -23.04 36.26
CA ARG A 30 -54.21 -22.37 37.09
C ARG A 30 -52.91 -22.33 36.28
N LYS A 31 -52.51 -21.15 35.83
CA LYS A 31 -51.17 -20.91 35.29
C LYS A 31 -50.18 -21.22 36.40
N THR A 32 -49.44 -22.30 36.23
CA THR A 32 -48.23 -22.59 37.00
C THR A 32 -47.38 -21.31 36.99
N GLN A 33 -47.04 -20.82 38.19
CA GLN A 33 -46.22 -19.62 38.37
C GLN A 33 -44.85 -19.90 37.73
N ARG A 34 -44.64 -19.37 36.53
CA ARG A 34 -43.34 -19.40 35.86
C ARG A 34 -42.45 -18.39 36.58
N ALA A 35 -41.39 -18.88 37.21
CA ALA A 35 -40.39 -18.02 37.85
C ALA A 35 -39.84 -17.03 36.81
N GLY A 36 -40.05 -15.74 37.07
CA GLY A 36 -39.60 -14.66 36.19
C GLY A 36 -38.10 -14.45 36.34
N PHE A 37 -37.33 -14.95 35.37
CA PHE A 37 -35.90 -14.66 35.21
C PHE A 37 -35.57 -13.90 33.90
N THR A 38 -36.59 -13.37 33.22
CA THR A 38 -36.44 -12.74 31.89
C THR A 38 -35.62 -11.45 31.93
N LEU A 39 -35.68 -10.67 33.02
CA LEU A 39 -34.95 -9.40 33.10
C LEU A 39 -33.44 -9.61 33.26
N VAL A 40 -33.03 -10.58 34.09
CA VAL A 40 -31.62 -10.93 34.27
C VAL A 40 -31.05 -11.56 33.01
N GLU A 41 -31.83 -12.41 32.32
CA GLU A 41 -31.42 -13.04 31.07
C GLU A 41 -31.18 -12.02 29.94
N ILE A 42 -32.06 -11.02 29.81
CA ILE A 42 -31.89 -9.93 28.83
C ILE A 42 -30.70 -9.05 29.20
N LEU A 43 -30.48 -8.77 30.49
CA LEU A 43 -29.33 -7.98 30.94
C LEU A 43 -28.01 -8.68 30.60
N VAL A 44 -27.93 -9.99 30.84
CA VAL A 44 -26.77 -10.81 30.45
C VAL A 44 -26.60 -10.84 28.93
N ALA A 45 -27.69 -10.97 28.16
CA ALA A 45 -27.62 -10.95 26.70
C ALA A 45 -27.08 -9.61 26.14
N ILE A 46 -27.52 -8.47 26.70
CA ILE A 46 -27.02 -7.15 26.30
C ILE A 46 -25.54 -6.98 26.65
N VAL A 47 -25.11 -7.48 27.82
CA VAL A 47 -23.69 -7.43 28.22
C VAL A 47 -22.82 -8.24 27.26
N ILE A 48 -23.22 -9.47 26.95
CA ILE A 48 -22.50 -10.34 26.00
C ILE A 48 -22.46 -9.69 24.61
N LEU A 49 -23.60 -9.16 24.14
CA LEU A 49 -23.68 -8.46 22.86
C LEU A 49 -22.77 -7.22 22.83
N GLY A 50 -22.74 -6.45 23.92
CA GLY A 50 -21.87 -5.28 24.06
C GLY A 50 -20.39 -5.62 23.92
N ILE A 51 -19.94 -6.69 24.61
CA ILE A 51 -18.56 -7.19 24.50
C ILE A 51 -18.27 -7.67 23.07
N GLY A 52 -19.20 -8.41 22.46
CA GLY A 52 -19.07 -8.88 21.08
C GLY A 52 -18.96 -7.73 20.07
N ALA A 53 -19.73 -6.65 20.24
CA ALA A 53 -19.69 -5.50 19.37
C ALA A 53 -18.34 -4.76 19.43
N ILE A 54 -17.77 -4.58 20.62
CA ILE A 54 -16.45 -3.94 20.80
C ILE A 54 -15.35 -4.80 20.15
N ALA A 55 -15.42 -6.12 20.30
CA ALA A 55 -14.45 -7.05 19.69
C ALA A 55 -14.42 -6.92 18.16
N VAL A 56 -15.59 -6.84 17.51
CA VAL A 56 -15.69 -6.67 16.06
C VAL A 56 -15.12 -5.33 15.60
N LEU A 57 -15.35 -4.24 16.34
CA LEU A 57 -14.76 -2.94 16.03
C LEU A 57 -13.23 -2.97 16.09
N GLY A 58 -12.66 -3.67 17.07
CA GLY A 58 -11.21 -3.87 17.16
C GLY A 58 -10.65 -4.59 15.93
N LEU A 59 -11.34 -5.63 15.45
CA LEU A 59 -10.95 -6.35 14.24
C LEU A 59 -11.03 -5.46 12.99
N GLN A 60 -12.07 -4.62 12.87
CA GLN A 60 -12.21 -3.70 11.76
C GLN A 60 -11.04 -2.71 11.67
N VAL A 61 -10.61 -2.15 12.81
CA VAL A 61 -9.45 -1.24 12.84
C VAL A 61 -8.17 -1.94 12.42
N ALA A 62 -7.94 -3.16 12.91
CA ALA A 62 -6.77 -3.96 12.53
C ALA A 62 -6.78 -4.28 11.02
N ALA A 63 -7.94 -4.65 10.47
CA ALA A 63 -8.10 -4.94 9.05
C ALA A 63 -7.84 -3.71 8.17
N VAL A 64 -8.33 -2.53 8.57
CA VAL A 64 -8.06 -1.26 7.87
C VAL A 64 -6.58 -0.94 7.88
N LYS A 65 -5.91 -1.08 9.03
CA LYS A 65 -4.46 -0.85 9.11
C LYS A 65 -3.68 -1.77 8.17
N SER A 66 -3.99 -3.07 8.18
CA SER A 66 -3.36 -4.03 7.27
C SER A 66 -3.60 -3.69 5.79
N SER A 67 -4.80 -3.19 5.47
CA SER A 67 -5.15 -2.81 4.10
C SER A 67 -4.36 -1.59 3.62
N ILE A 68 -4.13 -0.62 4.50
CA ILE A 68 -3.31 0.56 4.20
C ILE A 68 -1.85 0.16 3.96
N ASP A 69 -1.30 -0.69 4.83
CA ASP A 69 0.08 -1.17 4.72
C ASP A 69 0.29 -1.93 3.39
N ALA A 70 -0.62 -2.83 3.03
CA ALA A 70 -0.59 -3.57 1.76
C ALA A 70 -0.75 -2.65 0.53
N LYS A 71 -1.57 -1.60 0.63
CA LYS A 71 -1.74 -0.60 -0.43
C LYS A 71 -0.42 0.10 -0.73
N TYR A 72 0.27 0.60 0.30
CA TYR A 72 1.54 1.30 0.10
C TYR A 72 2.63 0.38 -0.45
N GLN A 73 2.68 -0.88 0.00
CA GLN A 73 3.60 -1.86 -0.57
C GLN A 73 3.34 -2.10 -2.06
N SER A 74 2.08 -2.26 -2.44
CA SER A 74 1.68 -2.44 -3.85
C SER A 74 2.03 -1.22 -4.70
N THR A 75 1.75 -0.02 -4.20
CA THR A 75 2.12 1.23 -4.88
C THR A 75 3.63 1.39 -5.03
N ALA A 76 4.42 1.05 -3.99
CA ALA A 76 5.87 1.09 -4.06
C ALA A 76 6.44 0.10 -5.09
N LEU A 77 5.89 -1.11 -5.19
CA LEU A 77 6.26 -2.10 -6.20
C LEU A 77 5.95 -1.62 -7.62
N GLN A 78 4.79 -0.98 -7.82
CA GLN A 78 4.43 -0.39 -9.10
C GLN A 78 5.40 0.73 -9.48
N LEU A 79 5.68 1.67 -8.57
CA LEU A 79 6.65 2.73 -8.80
C LEU A 79 8.06 2.20 -9.09
N ALA A 80 8.50 1.18 -8.37
CA ALA A 80 9.80 0.56 -8.62
C ALA A 80 9.84 -0.09 -10.02
N SER A 81 8.77 -0.78 -10.41
CA SER A 81 8.64 -1.40 -11.73
C SER A 81 8.65 -0.35 -12.84
N ASP A 82 7.92 0.75 -12.68
CA ASP A 82 7.88 1.86 -13.63
C ASP A 82 9.28 2.47 -13.84
N LEU A 83 10.03 2.71 -12.75
CA LEU A 83 11.40 3.22 -12.85
C LEU A 83 12.34 2.20 -13.49
N SER A 84 12.20 0.92 -13.17
CA SER A 84 13.00 -0.14 -13.78
C SER A 84 12.78 -0.21 -15.29
N ALA A 85 11.55 0.01 -15.76
CA ALA A 85 11.21 0.05 -17.17
C ALA A 85 11.81 1.29 -17.85
N MET A 86 11.77 2.46 -17.20
CA MET A 86 12.43 3.68 -17.70
C MET A 86 13.95 3.48 -17.84
N MET A 87 14.60 2.91 -16.82
CA MET A 87 16.03 2.59 -16.87
C MET A 87 16.38 1.59 -17.97
N ARG A 88 15.52 0.58 -18.22
CA ARG A 88 15.67 -0.36 -19.34
C ARG A 88 15.45 0.28 -20.70
N GLY A 89 14.61 1.32 -20.78
CA GLY A 89 14.43 2.12 -21.99
C GLY A 89 15.65 2.98 -22.34
N ASN A 90 16.54 3.22 -21.37
CA ASN A 90 17.76 3.99 -21.54
C ASN A 90 18.98 3.26 -20.94
N PRO A 91 19.36 2.10 -21.51
CA PRO A 91 20.33 1.21 -20.91
C PRO A 91 21.74 1.81 -20.90
N THR A 92 22.06 2.69 -21.86
CA THR A 92 23.39 3.33 -21.96
C THR A 92 23.70 4.23 -20.78
N VAL A 93 22.70 4.95 -20.26
CA VAL A 93 22.85 5.77 -19.05
C VAL A 93 22.67 4.90 -17.81
N ALA A 94 21.69 4.00 -17.81
CA ALA A 94 21.36 3.20 -16.64
C ALA A 94 22.47 2.21 -16.22
N SER A 95 23.31 1.74 -17.15
CA SER A 95 24.47 0.89 -16.84
C SER A 95 25.69 1.66 -16.32
N MET A 96 25.70 3.00 -16.39
CA MET A 96 26.83 3.79 -15.92
C MET A 96 26.88 3.84 -14.39
N ASN A 97 27.84 3.14 -13.79
CA ASN A 97 28.18 3.29 -12.37
C ASN A 97 29.10 4.51 -12.16
N SER A 98 28.55 5.70 -12.35
CA SER A 98 29.27 6.98 -12.22
C SER A 98 28.34 8.03 -11.64
N SER A 99 28.91 9.03 -10.95
CA SER A 99 28.16 10.18 -10.42
C SER A 99 27.43 11.00 -11.50
N SER A 100 27.78 10.81 -12.77
CA SER A 100 27.11 11.44 -13.91
C SER A 100 25.78 10.77 -14.29
N ASN A 101 25.47 9.59 -13.75
CA ASN A 101 24.22 8.87 -14.04
C ASN A 101 23.05 9.50 -13.24
N PRO A 102 22.07 10.15 -13.92
CA PRO A 102 20.97 10.82 -13.25
C PRO A 102 20.00 9.88 -12.53
N TYR A 103 19.96 8.59 -12.91
CA TYR A 103 19.10 7.62 -12.25
C TYR A 103 19.62 7.26 -10.85
N LEU A 104 20.90 7.48 -10.54
CA LEU A 104 21.47 7.19 -9.22
C LEU A 104 21.10 8.30 -8.23
N ILE A 105 20.11 8.01 -7.40
CA ILE A 105 19.60 8.96 -6.40
C ILE A 105 19.68 8.38 -5.00
N ASN A 106 19.88 9.25 -4.01
CA ASN A 106 19.68 8.94 -2.61
C ASN A 106 18.92 10.12 -2.00
N LYS A 107 17.60 9.95 -1.87
CA LYS A 107 16.69 11.02 -1.48
C LYS A 107 15.77 10.52 -0.37
N ASN A 108 15.65 11.33 0.67
CA ASN A 108 14.87 11.00 1.86
C ASN A 108 13.87 12.13 2.15
N ASN A 109 12.61 11.91 1.78
CA ASN A 109 11.50 12.85 1.97
C ASN A 109 11.85 14.29 1.54
N THR A 110 12.60 14.43 0.46
CA THR A 110 12.97 15.72 -0.11
C THR A 110 11.95 16.11 -1.18
N THR A 111 11.68 17.41 -1.32
CA THR A 111 10.79 17.90 -2.37
C THR A 111 11.30 17.52 -3.77
N PRO A 112 10.42 17.38 -4.78
CA PRO A 112 10.82 16.94 -6.11
C PRO A 112 11.85 17.84 -6.81
N ASP A 113 11.90 19.12 -6.46
CA ASP A 113 12.91 20.08 -6.96
C ASP A 113 14.32 19.80 -6.43
N ALA A 114 14.44 19.01 -5.37
CA ALA A 114 15.73 18.61 -4.80
C ALA A 114 16.37 17.43 -5.53
N VAL A 115 15.69 16.79 -6.51
CA VAL A 115 16.35 15.85 -7.42
C VAL A 115 17.19 16.70 -8.38
N SER A 116 18.48 16.81 -8.06
CA SER A 116 19.43 17.62 -8.79
C SER A 116 19.39 17.24 -10.27
N SER A 117 18.84 18.13 -11.10
CA SER A 117 19.12 18.15 -12.52
C SER A 117 20.64 18.28 -12.64
N GLY A 118 21.32 17.30 -13.23
CA GLY A 118 22.66 17.56 -13.73
C GLY A 118 22.61 18.87 -14.52
N SER A 119 23.40 19.86 -14.12
CA SER A 119 23.44 21.15 -14.80
C SER A 119 23.82 20.89 -16.26
N GLY A 120 22.87 21.19 -17.15
CA GLY A 120 23.02 20.95 -18.57
C GLY A 120 21.68 20.56 -19.17
N LEU A 121 20.96 21.56 -19.68
CA LEU A 121 20.15 21.38 -20.89
C LEU A 121 21.10 21.03 -22.05
N ALA A 122 21.77 19.87 -21.95
CA ALA A 122 22.59 19.31 -22.99
C ALA A 122 21.63 18.68 -24.00
N SER A 123 21.32 19.45 -25.05
CA SER A 123 20.55 19.08 -26.24
C SER A 123 19.29 18.25 -25.94
N GLN A 124 18.11 18.86 -26.01
CA GLN A 124 16.83 18.14 -26.00
C GLN A 124 16.94 16.89 -26.90
N GLY A 125 16.99 15.69 -26.29
CA GLY A 125 17.21 14.42 -26.98
C GLY A 125 18.45 13.61 -26.59
N SER A 126 19.38 14.13 -25.77
CA SER A 126 20.47 13.28 -25.24
C SER A 126 19.93 12.25 -24.24
N ALA A 127 20.50 11.04 -24.24
CA ALA A 127 20.11 9.98 -23.31
C ALA A 127 20.19 10.44 -21.84
N SER A 128 21.18 11.27 -21.50
CA SER A 128 21.29 11.88 -20.16
C SER A 128 20.17 12.87 -19.84
N ALA A 129 19.74 13.70 -20.81
CA ALA A 129 18.64 14.65 -20.60
C ALA A 129 17.30 13.94 -20.40
N ILE A 130 17.06 12.84 -21.13
CA ILE A 130 15.88 11.98 -20.94
C ILE A 130 15.90 11.38 -19.52
N ALA A 131 17.05 10.85 -19.08
CA ALA A 131 17.19 10.28 -17.74
C ALA A 131 16.89 11.30 -16.62
N VAL A 132 17.34 12.54 -16.75
CA VAL A 132 17.03 13.63 -15.80
C VAL A 132 15.52 13.92 -15.77
N ALA A 133 14.87 13.97 -16.93
CA ALA A 133 13.43 14.20 -17.00
C ALA A 133 12.63 13.04 -16.38
N ASP A 134 12.99 11.80 -16.74
CA ASP A 134 12.37 10.57 -16.23
C ASP A 134 12.41 10.53 -14.70
N ILE A 135 13.62 10.66 -14.12
CA ILE A 135 13.80 10.54 -12.67
C ILE A 135 13.10 11.67 -11.93
N LYS A 136 13.08 12.89 -12.48
CA LYS A 136 12.39 14.04 -11.87
C LYS A 136 10.88 13.83 -11.85
N GLN A 137 10.29 13.45 -12.98
CA GLN A 137 8.85 13.20 -13.09
C GLN A 137 8.43 11.98 -12.27
N TRP A 138 9.23 10.92 -12.28
CA TRP A 138 8.99 9.74 -11.47
C TRP A 138 9.06 10.03 -9.98
N TYR A 139 10.10 10.75 -9.53
CA TYR A 139 10.28 11.07 -8.11
C TYR A 139 9.19 12.01 -7.59
N ALA A 140 8.71 12.95 -8.42
CA ALA A 140 7.55 13.78 -8.08
C ALA A 140 6.31 12.92 -7.75
N ARG A 141 6.01 11.93 -8.61
CA ARG A 141 4.91 10.98 -8.37
C ARG A 141 5.16 10.13 -7.13
N ALA A 142 6.38 9.65 -6.90
CA ALA A 142 6.73 8.88 -5.71
C ALA A 142 6.54 9.70 -4.41
N TYR A 143 6.93 10.97 -4.43
CA TYR A 143 6.77 11.89 -3.29
C TYR A 143 5.30 12.19 -2.96
N GLU A 144 4.45 12.31 -3.99
CA GLU A 144 3.01 12.56 -3.80
C GLU A 144 2.24 11.30 -3.35
N THR A 145 2.68 10.12 -3.75
CA THR A 145 1.96 8.86 -3.51
C THR A 145 2.36 8.15 -2.22
N LEU A 146 3.63 8.24 -1.81
CA LEU A 146 4.15 7.55 -0.64
C LEU A 146 4.43 8.55 0.52
N PRO A 147 3.92 8.28 1.73
CA PRO A 147 4.17 9.15 2.87
C PRO A 147 5.64 9.04 3.31
N ALA A 148 6.29 10.19 3.45
CA ALA A 148 7.69 10.29 3.83
C ALA A 148 8.64 9.44 2.97
N ALA A 149 8.43 9.37 1.65
CA ALA A 149 9.15 8.46 0.77
C ALA A 149 10.69 8.60 0.86
N LYS A 150 11.38 7.47 1.03
CA LYS A 150 12.84 7.36 0.87
C LYS A 150 13.13 6.45 -0.31
N VAL A 151 13.92 6.96 -1.24
CA VAL A 151 14.31 6.26 -2.46
C VAL A 151 15.82 6.29 -2.59
N VAL A 152 16.40 5.11 -2.81
CA VAL A 152 17.81 4.95 -3.12
C VAL A 152 17.94 4.09 -4.37
N VAL A 153 18.64 4.60 -5.38
CA VAL A 153 18.97 3.87 -6.60
C VAL A 153 20.48 3.88 -6.72
N CYS A 154 21.08 2.69 -6.75
CA CYS A 154 22.53 2.54 -6.65
C CYS A 154 22.99 1.17 -7.18
N PHE A 155 24.25 1.08 -7.57
CA PHE A 155 24.90 -0.21 -7.77
C PHE A 155 25.24 -0.83 -6.41
N ASP A 156 24.87 -2.11 -6.25
CA ASP A 156 25.09 -2.81 -4.99
C ASP A 156 25.39 -4.29 -5.18
N ALA A 157 26.56 -4.74 -4.71
CA ALA A 157 26.94 -6.14 -4.64
C ALA A 157 26.31 -6.87 -3.45
N ASN A 158 25.85 -6.15 -2.41
CA ASN A 158 25.32 -6.74 -1.19
C ASN A 158 24.03 -6.03 -0.72
N PRO A 159 22.93 -6.13 -1.49
CA PRO A 159 21.65 -5.49 -1.16
C PRO A 159 20.98 -6.02 0.11
N TYR A 160 21.35 -7.24 0.54
CA TYR A 160 20.86 -7.90 1.76
C TYR A 160 22.03 -8.16 2.72
N ASP A 161 21.74 -8.18 4.03
CA ASP A 161 22.68 -8.65 5.03
C ASP A 161 22.72 -10.19 5.11
N SER A 162 23.57 -10.72 5.99
CA SER A 162 23.71 -12.16 6.25
C SER A 162 22.44 -12.84 6.78
N ALA A 163 21.46 -12.07 7.27
CA ALA A 163 20.17 -12.57 7.74
C ALA A 163 19.08 -12.44 6.65
N GLY A 164 19.42 -11.97 5.45
CA GLY A 164 18.48 -11.76 4.35
C GLY A 164 17.65 -10.48 4.47
N VAL A 165 18.02 -9.57 5.38
CA VAL A 165 17.30 -8.30 5.57
C VAL A 165 17.82 -7.26 4.59
N PRO A 166 16.93 -6.52 3.89
CA PRO A 166 17.36 -5.49 2.95
C PRO A 166 18.03 -4.31 3.67
N ARG A 167 19.08 -3.75 3.03
CA ARG A 167 19.86 -2.64 3.58
C ARG A 167 19.75 -1.38 2.72
N TRP A 168 19.77 -0.22 3.37
CA TRP A 168 19.80 1.07 2.66
C TRP A 168 21.15 1.40 2.04
N GLU A 169 22.23 1.03 2.73
CA GLU A 169 23.58 1.28 2.27
C GLU A 169 23.81 0.57 0.94
N CYS A 170 24.55 1.24 0.06
CA CYS A 170 24.97 0.69 -1.20
C CYS A 170 26.48 0.55 -1.17
N SER A 171 26.99 -0.59 -1.60
CA SER A 171 28.43 -0.77 -1.74
C SER A 171 29.04 0.11 -2.84
N GLY A 172 28.23 0.64 -3.76
CA GLY A 172 28.71 1.39 -4.94
C GLY A 172 29.44 0.50 -5.95
N SER A 173 29.39 -0.82 -5.75
CA SER A 173 30.05 -1.84 -6.53
C SER A 173 29.02 -2.84 -7.05
N GLY A 174 29.40 -3.70 -7.99
CA GLY A 174 28.48 -4.63 -8.65
C GLY A 174 28.02 -4.15 -10.02
N ALA A 175 27.54 -5.09 -10.84
CA ALA A 175 27.15 -4.85 -12.22
C ALA A 175 25.66 -4.46 -12.38
N THR A 176 24.87 -4.63 -11.32
CA THR A 176 23.41 -4.45 -11.36
C THR A 176 22.99 -3.29 -10.45
N PRO A 177 22.28 -2.29 -10.98
CA PRO A 177 21.66 -1.27 -10.15
C PRO A 177 20.42 -1.83 -9.45
N TYR A 178 20.22 -1.43 -8.21
CA TYR A 178 19.06 -1.76 -7.38
C TYR A 178 18.22 -0.51 -7.11
N ILE A 179 16.90 -0.68 -7.15
CA ILE A 179 15.94 0.33 -6.70
C ILE A 179 15.46 -0.07 -5.31
N LYS A 180 15.69 0.79 -4.32
CA LYS A 180 15.30 0.61 -2.93
C LYS A 180 14.30 1.70 -2.55
N ILE A 181 13.10 1.31 -2.13
CA ILE A 181 12.02 2.23 -1.75
C ILE A 181 11.52 1.91 -0.34
N GLY A 182 11.23 2.96 0.43
CA GLY A 182 10.66 2.89 1.77
C GLY A 182 9.74 4.07 2.03
N TRP A 183 8.79 3.88 2.94
CA TRP A 183 7.81 4.88 3.34
C TRP A 183 7.63 4.84 4.85
N SER A 184 7.12 5.92 5.44
CA SER A 184 6.76 5.97 6.86
C SER A 184 5.41 6.63 7.05
N LEU A 185 4.55 5.99 7.84
CA LEU A 185 3.23 6.51 8.17
C LEU A 185 3.28 7.62 9.25
N ARG A 186 4.36 7.67 10.03
CA ARG A 186 4.54 8.63 11.12
C ARG A 186 5.45 9.77 10.67
N ARG A 187 4.82 10.88 10.25
CA ARG A 187 5.51 12.16 10.00
C ARG A 187 6.14 12.68 11.31
N GLY A 188 7.44 12.43 11.52
CA GLY A 188 8.20 12.98 12.66
C GLY A 188 9.32 12.10 13.19
N ASN A 189 9.30 10.77 12.94
CA ASN A 189 10.36 9.86 13.38
C ASN A 189 10.75 8.86 12.28
N SER A 190 10.92 9.38 11.06
CA SER A 190 11.20 8.61 9.84
C SER A 190 12.48 7.78 9.91
N ALA A 191 13.43 8.16 10.78
CA ALA A 191 14.71 7.46 10.93
C ALA A 191 14.57 6.08 11.59
N LEU A 192 13.61 5.89 12.51
CA LEU A 192 13.36 4.59 13.14
C LEU A 192 12.40 3.72 12.33
N ASP A 193 11.39 4.34 11.70
CA ASP A 193 10.36 3.63 10.91
C ASP A 193 10.91 3.13 9.56
N GLN A 194 11.93 3.81 9.01
CA GLN A 194 12.61 3.41 7.78
C GLN A 194 13.97 2.79 8.05
N LYS A 195 14.06 1.91 9.04
CA LYS A 195 15.32 1.20 9.34
C LYS A 195 15.74 0.27 8.19
N VAL A 196 14.78 -0.23 7.42
CA VAL A 196 14.98 -1.11 6.26
C VAL A 196 14.12 -0.65 5.07
N PRO A 197 14.57 -0.88 3.82
CA PRO A 197 13.72 -0.68 2.64
C PRO A 197 12.51 -1.63 2.67
N GLY A 198 11.35 -1.14 2.25
CA GLY A 198 10.14 -1.96 2.10
C GLY A 198 10.09 -2.70 0.76
N VAL A 199 10.74 -2.14 -0.27
CA VAL A 199 10.88 -2.75 -1.61
C VAL A 199 12.35 -2.65 -2.04
N VAL A 200 12.90 -3.75 -2.53
CA VAL A 200 14.22 -3.82 -3.17
C VAL A 200 14.07 -4.66 -4.43
N ILE A 201 14.36 -4.07 -5.60
CA ILE A 201 14.34 -4.80 -6.86
C ILE A 201 15.64 -4.59 -7.64
N PRO A 202 16.23 -5.64 -8.24
CA PRO A 202 17.32 -5.48 -9.19
C PRO A 202 16.78 -4.96 -10.52
N VAL A 203 17.51 -4.07 -11.16
CA VAL A 203 17.23 -3.62 -12.52
C VAL A 203 18.22 -4.29 -13.45
N GLY A 204 17.76 -5.34 -14.14
CA GLY A 204 18.50 -5.90 -15.27
C GLY A 204 18.64 -4.85 -16.37
N VAL A 205 19.79 -4.19 -16.42
CA VAL A 205 20.17 -3.26 -17.50
C VAL A 205 21.19 -3.95 -18.40
N CYS A 206 20.98 -3.84 -19.70
CA CYS A 206 21.87 -4.44 -20.68
C CYS A 206 23.06 -3.54 -20.94
N ASN A 207 24.21 -3.90 -20.37
CA ASN A 207 25.45 -3.21 -20.68
C ASN A 207 26.10 -3.84 -21.93
N PRO A 208 26.19 -3.13 -23.07
CA PRO A 208 26.77 -3.67 -24.30
C PRO A 208 28.30 -3.84 -24.24
N LEU A 209 28.97 -3.33 -23.20
CA LEU A 209 30.42 -3.44 -23.03
C LEU A 209 30.85 -4.69 -22.24
N ASP A 210 29.89 -5.42 -21.67
CA ASP A 210 30.17 -6.59 -20.85
C ASP A 210 29.86 -7.84 -21.69
N ALA A 211 30.89 -8.53 -22.18
CA ALA A 211 30.73 -9.73 -23.01
C ALA A 211 29.93 -10.87 -22.33
N ASN A 212 29.77 -10.80 -21.00
CA ASN A 212 28.98 -11.74 -20.20
C ASN A 212 27.53 -11.26 -19.93
N ALA A 213 27.21 -9.97 -20.14
CA ALA A 213 25.87 -9.42 -19.95
C ALA A 213 24.96 -9.62 -21.18
N THR A 214 25.55 -9.78 -22.37
CA THR A 214 24.82 -10.08 -23.60
C THR A 214 23.99 -11.37 -23.51
N ALA A 215 24.45 -12.39 -22.79
CA ALA A 215 23.71 -13.63 -22.59
C ALA A 215 22.48 -13.48 -21.66
N ALA A 216 22.58 -12.65 -20.60
CA ALA A 216 21.47 -12.35 -19.70
C ALA A 216 20.41 -11.43 -20.34
N CYS A 217 20.84 -10.59 -21.29
CA CYS A 217 19.97 -9.69 -22.04
C CYS A 217 19.06 -10.36 -23.05
N VAL A 218 19.53 -11.42 -23.70
CA VAL A 218 18.75 -12.13 -24.73
C VAL A 218 17.77 -13.12 -24.10
N SER A 219 18.03 -13.58 -22.88
CA SER A 219 17.21 -14.60 -22.22
C SER A 219 16.04 -14.06 -21.42
N GLY A 220 16.00 -12.75 -21.08
CA GLY A 220 14.91 -12.16 -20.29
C GLY A 220 14.78 -12.74 -18.88
N ILE A 221 15.75 -13.55 -18.45
CA ILE A 221 15.78 -14.19 -17.15
C ILE A 221 16.44 -13.18 -16.20
N ALA A 222 15.63 -12.60 -15.32
CA ALA A 222 16.17 -11.99 -14.12
C ALA A 222 17.02 -13.04 -13.41
N ALA A 223 18.32 -12.80 -13.27
CA ALA A 223 19.17 -13.60 -12.41
C ALA A 223 18.61 -13.49 -10.98
N THR A 224 17.91 -14.52 -10.56
CA THR A 224 17.59 -14.82 -9.16
C THR A 224 18.45 -16.02 -8.75
N PRO A 225 18.74 -16.13 -7.45
CA PRO A 225 20.04 -15.87 -6.83
C PRO A 225 21.15 -16.87 -7.16
#